data_AF-A0AAU4DU39-F1
#
_entry.id   AF-A0AAU4DU39-F1
#
_cell.length_a   1.000
_cell.length_b   1.000
_cell.length_c   1.000
_cell.angle_alpha   90.00
_cell.angle_beta   90.00
_cell.angle_gamma   90.00
#
_symmetry.space_group_name_H-M   'P 1'
#
loop_
_entity.id
_entity.type
_entity.pdbx_description
1 polymer ?
#
loop_
_entity_poly.entity_id
_entity_poly.type
_entity_poly.pdbx_seq_one_letter_code
_entity_poly.pdbx_strand_id
1 'polypeptide(L)' 'MKCSTGSLDSRVALLVNEAYRHAKPIAALPGARAVLTAAGADPQAPGIIIGTGADTDLVDGLVALLAAHRVWDRFPADTN' A
#
# COMPACT_ATOMS: atom_id res chain seq x y z
N MET A 1 22.24 21.90 -6.22
CA MET A 1 20.78 21.73 -6.36
C MET A 1 20.29 20.96 -5.14
N LYS A 2 19.56 21.57 -4.21
CA LYS A 2 18.84 20.85 -3.14
C LYS A 2 17.36 20.96 -3.48
N CYS A 3 16.71 19.86 -3.86
CA CYS A 3 15.25 19.85 -3.90
C CYS A 3 14.78 19.91 -2.45
N SER A 4 14.03 20.96 -2.11
CA SER A 4 13.22 20.96 -0.90
C SER A 4 12.31 19.73 -0.99
N THR A 5 12.41 18.82 -0.03
CA THR A 5 11.46 17.73 0.15
C THR A 5 10.11 18.38 0.40
N GLY A 6 9.31 18.56 -0.65
CA GLY A 6 7.96 19.08 -0.51
C GLY A 6 7.21 18.22 0.49
N SER A 7 6.48 18.85 1.41
CA SER A 7 5.50 18.18 2.26
C SER A 7 4.73 17.16 1.42
N LEU A 8 4.60 15.92 1.90
CA LEU A 8 3.76 14.92 1.26
C LEU A 8 2.37 15.52 0.99
N ASP A 9 1.91 15.42 -0.25
CA ASP A 9 0.58 15.90 -0.63
C ASP A 9 -0.49 15.13 0.16
N SER A 10 -1.33 15.84 0.91
CA SER A 10 -2.34 15.24 1.77
C SER A 10 -3.36 14.39 0.99
N ARG A 11 -3.60 14.70 -0.29
CA ARG A 11 -4.50 13.92 -1.16
C ARG A 11 -3.95 12.53 -1.45
N VAL A 12 -2.61 12.40 -1.55
CA VAL A 12 -1.95 11.11 -1.75
C VAL A 12 -2.08 10.25 -0.49
N ALA A 13 -1.87 10.84 0.69
CA ALA A 13 -2.06 10.13 1.96
C ALA A 13 -3.53 9.68 2.14
N LEU A 14 -4.50 10.56 1.81
CA LEU A 14 -5.93 10.22 1.86
C LEU A 14 -6.28 9.06 0.92
N LEU A 15 -5.83 9.10 -0.34
CA LEU A 15 -6.10 8.04 -1.32
C LEU A 15 -5.58 6.68 -0.84
N VAL A 16 -4.37 6.64 -0.30
CA VAL A 16 -3.76 5.42 0.24
C VAL A 16 -4.52 4.94 1.48
N ASN A 17 -4.94 5.85 2.36
CA ASN A 17 -5.73 5.50 3.54
C ASN A 17 -7.07 4.87 3.16
N GLU A 18 -7.79 5.46 2.21
CA GLU A 18 -9.06 4.94 1.72
C GLU A 18 -8.89 3.58 1.03
N ALA A 19 -7.87 3.44 0.17
CA ALA A 19 -7.56 2.16 -0.46
C ALA A 19 -7.26 1.08 0.59
N TYR A 20 -6.48 1.42 1.62
CA TYR A 20 -6.13 0.52 2.72
C TYR A 20 -7.37 0.09 3.50
N ARG A 21 -8.21 1.04 3.95
CA ARG A 21 -9.44 0.77 4.70
C ARG A 21 -10.47 -0.02 3.90
N HIS A 22 -10.53 0.15 2.58
CA HIS A 22 -11.41 -0.59 1.70
C HIS A 22 -10.87 -1.96 1.28
N ALA A 23 -9.89 -2.49 2.02
CA ALA A 23 -9.27 -3.79 1.79
C ALA A 23 -8.68 -3.96 0.36
N LYS A 24 -8.30 -2.88 -0.33
CA LYS A 24 -7.66 -3.00 -1.65
C LYS A 24 -6.20 -3.44 -1.50
N PRO A 25 -5.68 -4.29 -2.40
CA PRO A 25 -4.24 -4.51 -2.54
C PRO A 25 -3.49 -3.21 -2.83
N ILE A 26 -2.28 -3.07 -2.31
CA ILE A 26 -1.43 -1.89 -2.53
C ILE A 26 -0.02 -2.36 -2.87
N ALA A 27 0.49 -1.96 -4.03
CA ALA A 27 1.90 -2.08 -4.38
C ALA A 27 2.58 -0.72 -4.22
N ALA A 28 3.80 -0.74 -3.69
CA ALA A 28 4.59 0.43 -3.39
C ALA A 28 6.00 0.29 -3.99
N LEU A 29 6.48 1.38 -4.60
CA LEU A 29 7.86 1.48 -5.09
C LEU A 29 8.83 1.84 -3.94
N PRO A 30 10.15 1.70 -4.16
CA PRO A 30 11.15 2.17 -3.20
C PRO A 30 10.90 3.64 -2.84
N GLY A 31 10.85 3.94 -1.54
CA GLY A 31 10.61 5.29 -1.02
C GLY A 31 9.16 5.65 -0.71
N ALA A 32 8.17 4.83 -1.12
CA ALA A 32 6.76 5.06 -0.78
C ALA A 32 6.41 4.78 0.70
N ARG A 33 7.37 4.33 1.52
CA ARG A 33 7.18 4.02 2.94
C ARG A 33 6.67 5.23 3.75
N ALA A 34 7.17 6.43 3.45
CA ALA A 34 6.68 7.65 4.09
C ALA A 34 5.19 7.91 3.81
N VAL A 35 4.73 7.58 2.60
CA VAL A 35 3.31 7.70 2.21
C VAL A 35 2.45 6.69 2.96
N LEU A 36 2.87 5.43 3.00
CA LEU A 36 2.17 4.37 3.73
C LEU A 36 2.03 4.72 5.21
N THR A 37 3.12 5.15 5.86
CA THR A 37 3.10 5.58 7.26
C THR A 37 2.18 6.79 7.48
N ALA A 38 2.27 7.82 6.64
CA ALA A 38 1.38 8.98 6.74
C ALA A 38 -0.10 8.65 6.51
N ALA A 39 -0.38 7.63 5.70
CA ALA A 39 -1.71 7.11 5.45
C ALA A 39 -2.22 6.15 6.55
N GLY A 40 -1.42 5.86 7.58
CA GLY A 40 -1.78 4.88 8.62
C GLY A 40 -1.84 3.43 8.13
N ALA A 41 -1.20 3.14 6.99
CA ALA A 41 -1.08 1.79 6.44
C ALA A 41 0.27 1.19 6.87
N ASP A 42 0.23 0.11 7.66
CA ASP A 42 1.45 -0.60 8.07
C ASP A 42 2.12 -1.23 6.84
N PRO A 43 3.38 -0.88 6.51
CA PRO A 43 4.11 -1.47 5.39
C PRO A 43 4.28 -3.00 5.44
N GLN A 44 3.98 -3.63 6.59
CA GLN A 44 4.02 -5.08 6.79
C GLN A 44 2.62 -5.72 6.88
N ALA A 45 1.54 -4.95 6.74
CA ALA A 45 0.19 -5.49 6.76
C ALA A 45 -0.08 -6.39 5.53
N PRO A 46 -0.96 -7.40 5.67
CA PRO A 46 -1.36 -8.23 4.55
C PRO A 46 -1.83 -7.41 3.35
N GLY A 47 -1.39 -7.81 2.15
CA GLY A 47 -1.76 -7.19 0.89
C GLY A 47 -1.06 -5.87 0.54
N ILE A 48 -0.04 -5.49 1.32
CA ILE A 48 0.93 -4.46 0.95
C ILE A 48 2.20 -5.13 0.44
N ILE A 49 2.61 -4.81 -0.78
CA ILE A 49 3.87 -5.29 -1.37
C ILE A 49 4.76 -4.09 -1.67
N ILE A 50 6.02 -4.16 -1.27
CA ILE A 50 7.01 -3.12 -1.55
C ILE A 50 8.09 -3.73 -2.43
N GLY A 51 8.17 -3.27 -3.67
CA GLY A 51 9.18 -3.72 -4.63
C GLY A 51 10.50 -2.99 -4.45
N THR A 52 11.56 -3.57 -5.01
CA THR A 52 12.87 -2.90 -5.17
C THR A 52 12.92 -1.98 -6.39
N GLY A 53 11.90 -2.03 -7.25
CA GLY A 53 11.72 -1.19 -8.42
C GLY A 53 10.33 -1.41 -9.03
N ALA A 54 10.10 -0.80 -10.19
CA ALA A 54 8.92 -1.08 -11.01
C ALA A 54 9.21 -2.29 -11.91
N ASP A 55 9.32 -3.47 -11.29
CA ASP A 55 9.66 -4.72 -11.95
C ASP A 55 8.43 -5.64 -12.12
N THR A 56 8.61 -6.71 -12.89
CA THR A 56 7.57 -7.70 -13.17
C THR A 56 7.10 -8.38 -11.89
N ASP A 57 8.00 -8.66 -10.94
CA ASP A 57 7.66 -9.32 -9.68
C ASP A 57 6.67 -8.50 -8.84
N LEU A 58 6.87 -7.17 -8.76
CA LEU A 58 5.93 -6.28 -8.07
C LEU A 58 4.55 -6.26 -8.75
N VAL A 59 4.54 -6.23 -10.09
CA VAL A 59 3.29 -6.22 -10.88
C VAL A 59 2.56 -7.54 -10.75
N ASP A 60 3.24 -8.66 -10.90
CA ASP A 60 2.66 -10.01 -10.81
C ASP A 60 2.13 -10.27 -9.39
N GLY A 61 2.87 -9.87 -8.36
CA GLY A 61 2.41 -9.94 -6.97
C GLY A 61 1.14 -9.11 -6.74
N LEU A 62 1.07 -7.89 -7.30
CA LEU A 62 -0.13 -7.07 -7.23
C LEU A 62 -1.30 -7.72 -7.98
N VAL A 63 -1.07 -8.25 -9.18
CA VAL A 63 -2.11 -8.91 -10.00
C VAL A 63 -2.67 -10.14 -9.27
N ALA A 64 -1.82 -10.93 -8.62
CA ALA A 64 -2.25 -12.07 -7.82
C ALA A 64 -3.19 -11.64 -6.67
N LEU A 65 -2.86 -10.55 -5.96
CA LEU A 65 -3.74 -9.99 -4.93
C LEU A 65 -5.04 -9.40 -5.51
N LEU A 66 -4.97 -8.77 -6.70
CA LEU A 66 -6.14 -8.23 -7.37
C LEU A 66 -7.12 -9.33 -7.80
N ALA A 67 -6.64 -10.54 -8.11
CA ALA A 67 -7.49 -11.69 -8.41
C ALA A 67 -8.42 -12.07 -7.25
N ALA A 68 -7.99 -11.84 -6.00
CA ALA A 68 -8.82 -12.01 -4.81
C ALA A 68 -9.83 -10.86 -4.59
N HIS A 69 -9.77 -9.80 -5.40
CA HIS A 69 -10.54 -8.55 -5.32
C HIS A 69 -10.30 -7.70 -4.07
N ARG A 70 -10.16 -8.32 -2.88
CA ARG A 70 -9.95 -7.70 -1.58
C ARG A 70 -9.06 -8.56 -0.69
N VAL A 71 -8.35 -7.90 0.23
CA VAL A 71 -7.43 -8.51 1.18
C VAL A 71 -8.11 -8.62 2.54
N TRP A 72 -8.91 -9.68 2.71
CA TRP A 72 -9.72 -9.91 3.91
C TRP A 72 -8.92 -10.33 5.15
N ASP A 73 -7.67 -10.76 4.99
CA ASP A 73 -6.79 -11.11 6.13
C ASP A 73 -6.55 -9.95 7.11
N ARG A 74 -6.86 -8.71 6.70
CA ARG A 74 -6.85 -7.52 7.57
C ARG A 74 -8.09 -7.39 8.46
N PHE A 75 -9.13 -8.16 8.18
CA PHE A 75 -10.42 -8.15 8.86
C PHE A 75 -10.84 -9.61 9.17
N PRO A 76 -10.10 -10.31 10.05
CA PRO A 76 -10.44 -11.67 10.42
C PRO A 76 -11.85 -11.69 11.05
N ALA A 77 -12.64 -12.70 10.69
CA ALA A 77 -13.90 -12.94 11.37
C ALA A 77 -13.63 -13.40 12.80
N ASP A 78 -14.42 -12.91 13.75
CA ASP A 78 -14.35 -13.36 15.13
C ASP A 78 -14.67 -14.86 15.19
N THR A 79 -13.69 -15.67 15.55
CA THR A 79 -13.85 -17.08 15.91
C THR A 79 -14.32 -17.16 17.35
N ASN A 80 -15.62 -16.93 17.58
CA ASN A 80 -16.27 -17.31 18.84
C ASN A 80 -16.49 -18.82 18.92
#